data_AF-A0A6H5K1X6-F1
#
_entry.id   AF-A0A6H5K1X6-F1
#
_cell.length_a   1.000
_cell.length_b   1.000
_cell.length_c   1.000
_cell.angle_alpha   90.00
_cell.angle_beta   90.00
_cell.angle_gamma   90.00
#
_symmetry.space_group_name_H-M   'P 1'
#
loop_
_entity.id
_entity.type
_entity.pdbx_description
1 polymer ?
#
loop_
_entity_poly.entity_id
_entity_poly.type
_entity_poly.pdbx_seq_one_letter_code
_entity_poly.pdbx_strand_id
1 'polypeptide(L)'
;MLFVVRRLQELERRKNIPLYMCFVDLNKAYDWVDREMLWNVLARAGIPAKLIEVIRQFHDGMRARVRMDDGELSDWFFVTQGVRQGCVLSPLLFNIFFAEVLEVVVIRFSEDDVVLRSLVCLEEGKTEAGGGRRHPLTEYGGQYGGCCMPMMPASYRGLQKDWRE
;
A
#
# COMPACT_ATOMS: atom_id res chain seq x y z
N MET A 1 10.45 -4.46 -8.28
CA MET A 1 10.46 -2.97 -8.30
C MET A 1 11.72 -2.39 -8.93
N LEU A 2 12.94 -2.76 -8.49
CA LEU A 2 14.20 -2.20 -9.03
C LEU A 2 14.33 -2.29 -10.57
N PHE A 3 13.94 -3.43 -11.16
CA PHE A 3 13.96 -3.62 -12.61
C PHE A 3 13.07 -2.63 -13.36
N VAL A 4 11.86 -2.36 -12.85
CA VAL A 4 10.91 -1.43 -13.48
C VAL A 4 11.44 0.00 -13.41
N VAL A 5 11.90 0.41 -12.23
CA VAL A 5 12.52 1.73 -12.02
C VAL A 5 13.71 1.94 -12.95
N ARG A 6 14.62 0.98 -13.00
CA ARG A 6 15.79 1.03 -13.88
C ARG A 6 15.37 1.12 -15.35
N ARG A 7 14.34 0.36 -15.74
CA ARG A 7 13.84 0.40 -17.11
C ARG A 7 13.25 1.76 -17.47
N LEU A 8 12.48 2.37 -16.57
CA LEU A 8 11.94 3.72 -16.74
C LEU A 8 13.06 4.76 -16.86
N GLN A 9 14.06 4.68 -15.98
CA GLN A 9 15.25 5.56 -16.05
C GLN A 9 15.98 5.44 -17.39
N GLU A 10 16.19 4.22 -17.89
CA GLU A 10 16.85 3.99 -19.17
C GLU A 10 16.03 4.53 -20.36
N LEU A 11 14.70 4.40 -20.32
CA LEU A 11 13.81 4.89 -21.37
C LEU A 11 13.78 6.42 -21.42
N GLU A 12 13.58 7.08 -20.29
CA GLU A 12 13.50 8.55 -20.23
C GLU A 12 14.85 9.20 -20.53
N ARG A 13 15.96 8.58 -20.09
CA ARG A 13 17.31 9.02 -20.45
C ARG A 13 17.56 8.96 -21.96
N ARG A 14 17.03 7.94 -22.67
CA ARG A 14 17.13 7.84 -24.14
C ARG A 14 16.29 8.92 -24.84
N LYS A 15 15.13 9.26 -24.28
CA LYS A 15 14.25 10.32 -24.82
C LYS A 15 14.71 11.73 -24.44
N ASN A 16 15.68 11.87 -23.53
CA ASN A 16 16.17 13.14 -22.99
C ASN A 16 15.05 13.96 -22.29
N ILE A 17 14.17 13.26 -21.57
CA ILE A 17 13.05 13.85 -20.81
C ILE A 17 13.39 13.73 -19.31
N PRO A 18 13.11 14.75 -18.47
CA PRO A 18 13.31 14.65 -17.03
C PRO A 18 12.35 13.64 -16.41
N LEU A 19 12.89 12.71 -15.60
CA LEU A 19 12.14 11.72 -14.84
C LEU A 19 12.06 12.12 -13.36
N TYR A 20 10.85 12.22 -12.82
CA TYR A 20 10.59 12.42 -11.40
C TYR A 20 10.00 11.13 -10.82
N MET A 21 10.44 10.73 -9.63
CA MET A 21 9.97 9.50 -8.97
C MET A 21 9.71 9.77 -7.50
N CYS A 22 8.59 9.25 -7.01
CA CYS A 22 8.24 9.23 -5.59
C CYS A 22 8.11 7.76 -5.15
N PHE A 23 8.78 7.40 -4.06
CA PHE A 23 8.66 6.08 -3.45
C PHE A 23 7.77 6.18 -2.22
N VAL A 24 6.67 5.42 -2.21
CA VAL A 24 5.73 5.36 -1.08
C VAL A 24 5.91 4.02 -0.39
N ASP A 25 6.27 4.06 0.90
CA ASP A 25 6.33 2.89 1.75
C ASP A 25 5.09 2.81 2.64
N LEU A 26 4.41 1.67 2.62
CA LEU A 26 3.21 1.43 3.43
C LEU A 26 3.60 0.72 4.72
N ASN A 27 3.70 1.50 5.80
CA ASN A 27 4.02 0.97 7.12
C ASN A 27 3.00 -0.10 7.53
N LYS A 28 3.47 -1.32 7.79
CA LYS A 28 2.65 -2.46 8.23
C LYS A 28 1.43 -2.72 7.34
N ALA A 29 1.59 -2.64 6.02
CA ALA A 29 0.49 -2.72 5.05
C ALA A 29 -0.52 -3.88 5.30
N TYR A 30 -0.02 -5.06 5.70
CA TYR A 30 -0.85 -6.23 5.99
C TYR A 30 -1.71 -6.06 7.25
N ASP A 31 -1.23 -5.32 8.26
CA ASP A 31 -1.96 -5.09 9.51
C ASP A 31 -3.07 -4.05 9.35
N TRP A 32 -3.01 -3.20 8.31
CA TRP A 32 -3.97 -2.10 8.09
C TRP A 32 -5.15 -2.44 7.18
N VAL A 33 -5.24 -3.67 6.66
CA VAL A 33 -6.39 -4.07 5.83
C VAL A 33 -7.66 -4.10 6.67
N ASP A 34 -8.64 -3.26 6.33
CA ASP A 34 -9.97 -3.32 6.93
C ASP A 34 -10.69 -4.59 6.41
N ARG A 35 -11.15 -5.43 7.34
CA ARG A 35 -11.71 -6.75 6.99
C ARG A 35 -13.10 -6.66 6.37
N GLU A 36 -13.95 -5.77 6.86
CA GLU A 36 -15.29 -5.59 6.29
C GLU A 36 -15.19 -5.01 4.88
N MET A 37 -14.29 -4.06 4.66
CA MET A 37 -13.98 -3.57 3.33
C MET A 37 -13.39 -4.67 2.45
N LEU A 38 -12.49 -5.52 2.96
CA LEU A 38 -11.95 -6.66 2.21
C LEU A 38 -13.08 -7.59 1.74
N TRP A 39 -14.04 -7.96 2.58
CA TRP A 39 -15.17 -8.81 2.18
C TRP A 39 -15.99 -8.18 1.05
N ASN A 40 -16.24 -6.87 1.14
CA ASN A 40 -16.95 -6.13 0.10
C ASN A 40 -16.14 -6.06 -1.21
N VAL A 41 -14.81 -5.90 -1.14
CA VAL A 41 -13.94 -5.92 -2.33
C VAL A 41 -13.97 -7.29 -2.98
N LEU A 42 -13.84 -8.38 -2.22
CA LEU A 42 -13.90 -9.74 -2.76
C LEU A 42 -15.25 -10.01 -3.45
N ALA A 43 -16.35 -9.55 -2.87
CA ALA A 43 -17.68 -9.67 -3.45
C ALA A 43 -17.78 -8.91 -4.79
N ARG A 44 -17.27 -7.67 -4.85
CA ARG A 44 -17.25 -6.87 -6.10
C ARG A 44 -16.32 -7.45 -7.16
N ALA A 45 -15.24 -8.09 -6.76
CA ALA A 45 -14.35 -8.83 -7.64
C ALA A 45 -14.99 -10.13 -8.22
N GLY A 46 -16.24 -10.44 -7.86
CA GLY A 46 -16.97 -11.59 -8.37
C GLY A 46 -16.65 -12.91 -7.68
N ILE A 47 -16.01 -12.87 -6.50
CA ILE A 47 -15.69 -14.08 -5.75
C ILE A 47 -16.97 -14.66 -5.14
N PRO A 48 -17.25 -15.97 -5.31
CA PRO A 48 -18.46 -16.58 -4.78
C PRO A 48 -18.60 -16.40 -3.27
N ALA A 49 -19.80 -16.06 -2.80
CA ALA A 49 -20.08 -15.81 -1.38
C ALA A 49 -19.64 -16.98 -0.46
N LYS A 50 -19.79 -18.22 -0.91
CA LYS A 50 -19.34 -19.41 -0.18
C LYS A 50 -17.82 -19.42 0.04
N LEU A 51 -17.04 -18.96 -0.92
CA LEU A 51 -15.58 -18.87 -0.78
C LEU A 51 -15.19 -17.70 0.13
N ILE A 52 -15.89 -16.56 0.04
CA ILE A 52 -15.69 -15.43 0.95
C ILE A 52 -15.93 -15.87 2.40
N GLU A 53 -17.00 -16.62 2.65
CA GLU A 53 -17.32 -17.14 3.99
C GLU A 53 -16.20 -18.04 4.54
N VAL A 54 -15.65 -18.94 3.70
CA VAL A 54 -14.49 -19.77 4.09
C VAL A 54 -13.27 -18.90 4.42
N ILE A 55 -12.99 -17.87 3.61
CA ILE A 55 -11.88 -16.94 3.87
C ILE A 55 -12.11 -16.17 5.18
N ARG A 56 -13.35 -15.74 5.44
CA ARG A 56 -13.75 -15.02 6.64
C ARG A 56 -13.53 -15.86 7.90
N GLN A 57 -13.90 -17.14 7.85
CA GLN A 57 -13.66 -18.09 8.96
C GLN A 57 -12.19 -18.23 9.33
N PHE A 58 -11.25 -18.08 8.39
CA PHE A 58 -9.84 -18.04 8.73
C PHE A 58 -9.47 -16.83 9.58
N HIS A 59 -10.18 -15.70 9.47
CA HIS A 59 -9.86 -14.43 10.11
C HIS A 59 -10.70 -14.13 11.36
N ASP A 60 -11.89 -14.71 11.47
CA ASP A 60 -12.78 -14.53 12.61
C ASP A 60 -12.18 -15.10 13.89
N GLY A 61 -12.36 -14.39 15.01
CA GLY A 61 -11.90 -14.84 16.32
C GLY A 61 -10.37 -14.89 16.50
N MET A 62 -9.58 -14.46 15.51
CA MET A 62 -8.13 -14.49 15.57
C MET A 62 -7.59 -13.79 16.83
N ARG A 63 -6.69 -14.47 17.52
CA ARG A 63 -5.92 -13.92 18.63
C ARG A 63 -4.43 -14.03 18.33
N ALA A 64 -3.69 -13.02 18.76
CA ALA A 64 -2.24 -13.02 18.68
C ALA A 64 -1.67 -12.62 20.04
N ARG A 65 -0.39 -12.94 20.22
CA ARG A 65 0.44 -12.42 21.29
C ARG A 65 1.83 -12.16 20.75
N VAL A 66 2.56 -11.30 21.43
CA VAL A 66 3.90 -10.89 21.02
C VAL A 66 4.91 -11.65 21.86
N ARG A 67 5.92 -12.25 21.22
CA ARG A 67 7.10 -12.76 21.91
C ARG A 67 8.12 -11.64 22.02
N MET A 68 8.56 -11.35 23.24
CA MET A 68 9.61 -10.38 23.57
C MET A 68 11.00 -11.00 23.38
N ASP A 69 12.04 -10.16 23.33
CA ASP A 69 13.43 -10.60 23.08
C ASP A 69 14.00 -11.48 24.21
N ASP A 70 13.49 -11.33 25.44
CA ASP A 70 13.81 -12.17 26.60
C ASP A 70 13.06 -13.52 26.59
N GLY A 71 12.22 -13.77 25.57
CA GLY A 71 11.43 -14.98 25.42
C GLY A 71 10.08 -14.94 26.12
N GLU A 72 9.76 -13.87 26.86
CA GLU A 72 8.44 -13.68 27.48
C GLU A 72 7.36 -13.46 26.42
N LEU A 73 6.13 -13.79 26.77
CA LEU A 73 4.98 -13.70 25.89
C LEU A 73 3.97 -12.71 26.47
N SER A 74 3.48 -11.79 25.64
CA SER A 74 2.41 -10.89 26.04
C SER A 74 1.11 -11.65 26.31
N ASP A 75 0.17 -10.96 26.94
CA ASP A 75 -1.22 -11.39 26.95
C ASP A 75 -1.76 -11.55 25.54
N TRP A 76 -2.76 -12.42 25.41
CA TRP A 76 -3.52 -12.57 24.18
C TRP A 76 -4.35 -11.32 23.91
N PHE A 77 -4.35 -10.88 22.66
CA PHE A 77 -5.24 -9.83 22.18
C PHE A 77 -5.94 -10.26 20.90
N PHE A 78 -7.14 -9.74 20.69
CA PHE A 78 -7.90 -9.97 19.46
C PHE A 78 -7.28 -9.20 18.30
N VAL A 79 -7.15 -9.87 17.15
CA VAL A 79 -6.73 -9.25 15.90
C VAL A 79 -7.97 -8.99 15.07
N THR A 80 -8.42 -7.73 15.09
CA THR A 80 -9.64 -7.28 14.41
C THR A 80 -9.39 -6.68 13.03
N GLN A 81 -8.14 -6.35 12.72
CA GLN A 81 -7.73 -5.74 11.45
C GLN A 81 -6.58 -6.53 10.83
N GLY A 82 -6.45 -6.39 9.52
CA GLY A 82 -5.36 -6.95 8.76
C GLY A 82 -5.60 -8.40 8.34
N VAL A 83 -4.68 -8.84 7.49
CA VAL A 83 -4.55 -10.22 7.02
C VAL A 83 -3.36 -10.89 7.72
N ARG A 84 -3.44 -12.20 7.96
CA ARG A 84 -2.43 -12.94 8.74
C ARG A 84 -1.09 -13.03 8.02
N GLN A 85 -0.08 -12.36 8.58
CA GLN A 85 1.29 -12.49 8.07
C GLN A 85 1.76 -13.95 8.16
N GLY A 86 2.35 -14.45 7.07
CA GLY A 86 2.76 -15.85 6.94
C GLY A 86 1.69 -16.80 6.39
N CYS A 87 0.43 -16.36 6.23
CA CYS A 87 -0.58 -17.13 5.52
C CYS A 87 -0.38 -17.03 4.00
N VAL A 88 -0.50 -18.16 3.30
CA VAL A 88 -0.33 -18.26 1.84
C VAL A 88 -1.35 -17.41 1.08
N LEU A 89 -2.56 -17.23 1.62
CA LEU A 89 -3.61 -16.42 1.00
C LEU A 89 -3.43 -14.91 1.23
N SER A 90 -2.69 -14.50 2.24
CA SER A 90 -2.62 -13.08 2.63
C SER A 90 -2.03 -12.17 1.56
N PRO A 91 -0.97 -12.54 0.80
CA PRO A 91 -0.50 -11.73 -0.31
C PRO A 91 -1.55 -11.53 -1.42
N LEU A 92 -2.35 -12.57 -1.71
CA LEU A 92 -3.42 -12.48 -2.71
C LEU A 92 -4.55 -11.55 -2.24
N LEU A 93 -5.01 -11.74 -1.01
CA LEU A 93 -6.04 -10.89 -0.41
C LEU A 93 -5.61 -9.42 -0.35
N PHE A 94 -4.35 -9.18 0.04
CA PHE A 94 -3.77 -7.84 0.06
C PHE A 94 -3.73 -7.23 -1.34
N ASN A 95 -3.28 -7.96 -2.36
CA ASN A 95 -3.23 -7.44 -3.73
C ASN A 95 -4.61 -7.08 -4.29
N ILE A 96 -5.63 -7.91 -4.04
CA ILE A 96 -7.01 -7.63 -4.49
C ILE A 96 -7.54 -6.37 -3.78
N PHE A 97 -7.37 -6.28 -2.46
CA PHE A 97 -7.75 -5.10 -1.70
C PHE A 97 -7.03 -3.84 -2.17
N PHE A 98 -5.72 -3.95 -2.38
CA PHE A 98 -4.90 -2.80 -2.75
C PHE A 98 -5.15 -2.33 -4.18
N ALA A 99 -5.49 -3.23 -5.12
CA ALA A 99 -5.90 -2.86 -6.47
C ALA A 99 -7.13 -1.95 -6.45
N GLU A 100 -8.10 -2.26 -5.60
CA GLU A 100 -9.29 -1.41 -5.43
C GLU A 100 -8.94 -0.05 -4.82
N VAL A 101 -8.08 -0.02 -3.80
CA VAL A 101 -7.59 1.24 -3.21
C VAL A 101 -6.91 2.10 -4.27
N LEU A 102 -6.06 1.49 -5.11
CA LEU A 102 -5.40 2.18 -6.22
C LEU A 102 -6.41 2.73 -7.23
N GLU A 103 -7.48 2.01 -7.55
CA GLU A 103 -8.53 2.49 -8.44
C GLU A 103 -9.22 3.75 -7.88
N VAL A 104 -9.60 3.73 -6.59
CA VAL A 104 -10.17 4.91 -5.93
C VAL A 104 -9.19 6.07 -5.91
N VAL A 105 -7.93 5.81 -5.59
CA VAL A 105 -6.84 6.80 -5.61
C VAL A 105 -6.73 7.42 -7.00
N VAL A 106 -6.65 6.60 -8.06
CA VAL A 106 -6.55 7.07 -9.44
C VAL A 106 -7.78 7.91 -9.82
N ILE A 107 -8.99 7.49 -9.48
CA ILE A 107 -10.20 8.27 -9.78
C ILE A 107 -10.16 9.62 -9.06
N ARG A 108 -9.80 9.66 -7.78
CA ARG A 108 -9.73 10.92 -7.02
C ARG A 108 -8.65 11.87 -7.52
N PHE A 109 -7.49 11.34 -7.90
CA PHE A 109 -6.43 12.14 -8.50
C PHE A 109 -6.72 12.51 -9.97
N SER A 110 -7.69 11.87 -10.64
CA SER A 110 -8.07 12.25 -12.01
C SER A 110 -8.87 13.55 -12.06
N GLU A 111 -9.45 13.95 -10.92
CA GLU A 111 -10.05 15.27 -10.74
C GLU A 111 -8.97 16.37 -10.61
N ASP A 112 -7.73 16.00 -10.29
CA ASP A 112 -6.56 16.88 -10.19
C ASP A 112 -5.58 16.63 -11.36
N ASP A 113 -5.79 17.31 -12.49
CA ASP A 113 -5.05 17.17 -13.77
C ASP A 113 -3.51 17.13 -13.68
N VAL A 114 -2.92 17.67 -12.60
CA VAL A 114 -1.46 17.81 -12.41
C VAL A 114 -0.80 16.49 -11.98
N VAL A 115 -1.49 15.68 -11.18
CA VAL A 115 -0.87 14.52 -10.50
C VAL A 115 -0.89 13.28 -11.41
N LEU A 116 -2.00 13.04 -12.11
CA LEU A 116 -2.20 11.78 -12.83
C LEU A 116 -1.42 11.66 -14.13
N ARG A 117 -1.17 12.77 -14.83
CA ARG A 117 -0.31 12.79 -16.03
C ARG A 117 1.13 12.34 -15.74
N SER A 118 1.58 12.46 -14.49
CA SER A 118 2.95 12.08 -14.10
C SER A 118 3.07 10.66 -13.51
N LEU A 119 2.00 10.10 -12.95
CA LEU A 119 2.03 8.82 -12.23
C LEU A 119 1.88 7.58 -13.13
N VAL A 120 1.19 7.70 -14.27
CA VAL A 120 0.81 6.51 -15.09
C VAL A 120 1.07 6.67 -16.59
N CYS A 121 1.54 7.82 -17.09
CA CYS A 121 1.77 7.97 -18.53
C CYS A 121 3.12 7.37 -18.99
N LEU A 122 3.09 6.13 -19.50
CA LEU A 122 3.96 5.71 -20.60
C LEU A 122 3.37 6.22 -21.91
N GLU A 123 3.38 7.53 -22.15
CA GLU A 123 3.02 8.02 -23.48
C GLU A 123 4.11 7.62 -24.48
N GLU A 124 3.70 6.88 -25.51
CA GLU A 124 4.49 6.67 -26.72
C GLU A 124 4.65 8.03 -27.40
N GLY A 125 5.92 8.45 -27.54
CA GLY A 125 6.26 9.80 -27.95
C GLY A 125 5.67 10.17 -29.30
N LYS A 126 4.93 11.27 -29.34
CA LYS A 126 4.90 12.13 -30.51
C LYS A 126 5.94 13.22 -30.32
N THR A 127 7.01 13.11 -31.10
CA THR A 127 8.03 14.13 -31.28
C THR A 127 7.37 15.37 -31.87
N GLU A 128 7.30 16.46 -31.11
CA GLU A 128 7.24 17.80 -31.69
C GLU A 128 8.30 18.68 -31.05
N ALA A 129 9.12 19.25 -31.92
CA ALA A 129 10.28 20.06 -31.59
C ALA A 129 9.85 21.48 -31.17
N GLY A 130 10.45 22.03 -30.11
CA GLY A 130 10.46 23.49 -29.93
C GLY A 130 10.67 24.01 -28.51
N GLY A 131 11.87 24.54 -28.24
CA GLY A 131 12.01 25.87 -27.65
C GLY A 131 11.81 26.08 -26.13
N GLY A 132 12.89 25.85 -25.37
CA GLY A 132 13.38 26.60 -24.19
C GLY A 132 12.49 27.49 -23.32
N ARG A 133 12.56 27.27 -22.00
CA ARG A 133 13.06 28.24 -20.98
C ARG A 133 13.14 27.57 -19.58
N ARG A 134 14.23 27.84 -18.85
CA ARG A 134 14.43 27.46 -17.44
C ARG A 134 13.90 28.58 -16.53
N HIS A 135 13.17 28.25 -15.46
CA HIS A 135 12.97 29.09 -14.27
C HIS A 135 12.69 28.17 -13.04
N PRO A 136 12.84 28.64 -11.79
CA PRO A 136 13.67 27.99 -10.78
C PRO A 136 12.83 27.34 -9.66
N LEU A 137 13.49 26.44 -8.95
CA LEU A 137 13.02 25.77 -7.73
C LEU A 137 12.54 26.80 -6.69
N THR A 138 11.35 26.59 -6.13
CA THR A 138 10.94 27.18 -4.85
C THR A 138 10.58 26.06 -3.88
N GLU A 139 11.24 26.11 -2.72
CA GLU A 139 11.03 25.25 -1.57
C GLU A 139 9.61 25.45 -1.00
N TYR A 140 8.91 24.35 -0.71
CA TYR A 140 7.74 24.38 0.15
C TYR A 140 7.98 23.47 1.35
N GLY A 141 8.33 24.09 2.48
CA GLY A 141 8.14 23.52 3.80
C GLY A 141 6.65 23.52 4.14
N GLY A 142 6.13 22.36 4.54
CA GLY A 142 4.73 22.17 4.90
C GLY A 142 4.63 21.18 6.05
N GLN A 143 4.26 21.72 7.21
CA GLN A 143 4.19 21.09 8.51
C GLN A 143 2.86 20.32 8.61
N TYR A 144 2.85 19.01 8.36
CA TYR A 144 1.64 18.19 8.54
C TYR A 144 1.58 17.67 9.98
N GLY A 145 0.70 18.30 10.76
CA GLY A 145 0.32 17.88 12.10
C GLY A 145 -0.29 16.48 12.07
N GLY A 146 0.35 15.57 12.80
CA GLY A 146 -0.11 14.19 12.94
C GLY A 146 -1.41 14.11 13.74
N CYS A 147 -2.40 13.45 13.15
CA CYS A 147 -3.50 12.87 13.92
C CYS A 147 -2.92 11.82 14.87
N CYS A 148 -2.85 12.17 16.16
CA CYS A 148 -2.56 11.23 17.24
C CYS A 148 -3.76 10.29 17.44
N MET A 149 -3.60 9.02 17.10
CA MET A 149 -4.40 7.90 17.64
C MET A 149 -3.43 6.80 18.11
N PRO A 150 -3.82 6.02 19.14
CA PRO A 150 -2.87 5.42 20.07
C PRO A 150 -1.93 4.45 19.35
N MET A 151 -0.67 4.86 19.24
CA MET A 151 0.42 4.00 18.82
C MET A 151 0.50 2.81 19.79
N MET A 152 0.69 1.60 19.24
CA MET A 152 1.30 0.53 20.01
C MET A 152 2.55 1.07 20.70
N PRO A 153 2.78 0.76 21.99
CA PRO A 153 3.95 1.24 22.71
C PRO A 153 5.22 0.95 21.90
N ALA A 154 6.18 1.87 21.92
CA ALA A 154 7.42 1.76 21.16
C ALA A 154 8.19 0.45 21.42
N SER A 155 7.92 -0.22 22.55
CA SER A 155 8.46 -1.53 22.96
C SER A 155 8.07 -2.69 22.05
N TYR A 156 7.06 -2.55 21.19
CA TYR A 156 6.57 -3.64 20.32
C TYR A 156 7.04 -3.51 18.86
N ARG A 157 8.00 -2.62 18.57
CA ARG A 157 8.59 -2.49 17.23
C ARG A 157 9.57 -3.64 16.96
N GLY A 158 9.29 -4.44 15.94
CA GLY A 158 10.19 -5.50 15.45
C GLY A 158 9.91 -6.91 15.98
N LEU A 159 8.92 -7.06 16.87
CA LEU A 159 8.60 -8.36 17.47
C LEU A 159 7.64 -9.17 16.60
N GLN A 160 7.92 -10.47 16.47
CA GLN A 160 7.17 -11.41 15.66
C GLN A 160 5.86 -11.79 16.36
N LYS A 161 4.72 -11.59 15.68
CA LYS A 161 3.41 -12.02 16.16
C LYS A 161 3.30 -13.55 16.05
N ASP A 162 2.99 -14.20 17.16
CA ASP A 162 2.66 -15.64 17.19
C ASP A 162 1.15 -15.80 17.03
N TRP A 163 0.73 -16.56 16.01
CA TRP A 163 -0.67 -16.67 15.57
C TRP A 163 -1.25 -18.02 15.98
N ARG A 164 -2.40 -18.05 16.65
CA ARG A 164 -3.14 -19.29 16.93
C ARG A 164 -4.62 -19.16 16.55
N GLU A 165 -5.16 -20.27 16.08
CA GLU A 165 -6.59 -20.50 15.78
C GLU A 165 -7.43 -20.53 17.08
#